data_AF-A0A830HGP4-F1
#
_entry.id   AF-A0A830HGP4-F1
#
_cell.length_a   1.000
_cell.length_b   1.000
_cell.length_c   1.000
_cell.angle_alpha   90.00
_cell.angle_beta   90.00
_cell.angle_gamma   90.00
#
_symmetry.space_group_name_H-M   'P 1'
#
loop_
_entity.id
_entity.type
_entity.pdbx_description
1 polymer ?
#
loop_
_entity_poly.entity_id
_entity_poly.type
_entity_poly.pdbx_seq_one_letter_code
_entity_poly.pdbx_strand_id
1 'polypeptide(L)'
;MNETVKSSLFVTLRRSFIRKHWTHRRTCIALGLKGKIGQTVHLPNNVTIRKSIEKVRFLVDCEISHEREARLAAEKEAKAPRPTVVVRHAVEGGSVSSEAFRELLKKRRTDAERLSPAQHNRAFTTFASSVPL
;
A
#
# COMPACT_ATOMS: atom_id res chain seq x y z
N MET A 1 -34.33 -4.08 29.32
CA MET A 1 -33.97 -2.80 28.68
C MET A 1 -32.51 -2.91 28.32
N ASN A 2 -32.21 -3.18 27.05
CA ASN A 2 -30.83 -3.46 26.62
C ASN A 2 -30.00 -2.19 26.85
N GLU A 3 -29.03 -2.28 27.75
CA GLU A 3 -27.99 -1.28 27.89
C GLU A 3 -27.34 -1.10 26.53
N THR A 4 -27.70 -0.01 25.87
CA THR A 4 -27.08 0.44 24.65
C THR A 4 -25.64 0.78 25.02
N VAL A 5 -24.76 -0.22 24.96
CA VAL A 5 -23.31 -0.01 25.01
C VAL A 5 -23.06 1.11 24.02
N LYS A 6 -22.72 2.31 24.53
CA LYS A 6 -22.34 3.46 23.71
C LYS A 6 -20.99 3.10 23.10
N SER A 7 -21.04 2.22 22.12
CA SER A 7 -19.90 1.74 21.37
C SER A 7 -19.27 2.93 20.69
N SER A 8 -18.02 3.23 21.03
CA SER A 8 -17.30 4.36 20.48
C SER A 8 -17.15 4.25 18.97
N LEU A 9 -17.05 5.41 18.30
CA LEU A 9 -16.87 5.51 16.86
C LEU A 9 -15.42 5.83 16.54
N PHE A 10 -14.89 5.16 15.53
CA PHE A 10 -13.61 5.47 14.92
C PHE A 10 -13.87 6.10 13.55
N VAL A 11 -13.49 7.37 13.41
CA VAL A 11 -13.67 8.12 12.17
C VAL A 11 -12.33 8.28 11.50
N THR A 12 -12.18 7.75 10.29
CA THR A 12 -10.94 7.82 9.50
C THR A 12 -11.14 8.74 8.30
N LEU A 13 -10.23 9.70 8.09
CA LEU A 13 -10.30 10.60 6.94
C LEU A 13 -9.79 9.87 5.68
N ARG A 14 -10.71 9.53 4.76
CA ARG A 14 -10.39 8.86 3.50
C ARG A 14 -9.91 9.82 2.41
N ARG A 15 -10.47 11.04 2.38
CA ARG A 15 -10.17 12.05 1.35
C ARG A 15 -9.77 13.37 2.00
N SER A 16 -8.87 14.11 1.38
CA SER A 16 -8.55 15.47 1.84
C SER A 16 -9.76 16.39 1.67
N PHE A 17 -9.89 17.36 2.58
CA PHE A 17 -10.91 18.42 2.48
C PHE A 17 -10.37 19.71 1.82
N ILE A 18 -9.27 19.61 1.07
CA ILE A 18 -8.72 20.71 0.29
C ILE A 18 -9.74 21.08 -0.79
N ARG A 19 -9.99 22.39 -0.96
CA ARG A 19 -10.99 22.95 -1.90
C ARG A 19 -12.43 22.45 -1.66
N LYS A 20 -12.73 21.87 -0.50
CA LYS A 20 -14.11 21.56 -0.10
C LYS A 20 -14.79 22.79 0.47
N HIS A 21 -16.12 22.79 0.41
CA HIS A 21 -16.94 23.85 0.98
C HIS A 21 -16.57 24.09 2.46
N TRP A 22 -16.56 25.36 2.85
CA TRP A 22 -16.04 25.80 4.15
C TRP A 22 -16.72 25.10 5.34
N THR A 23 -18.02 24.82 5.23
CA THR A 23 -18.79 24.10 6.27
C THR A 23 -18.30 22.67 6.48
N HIS A 24 -17.98 21.95 5.40
CA HIS A 24 -17.43 20.59 5.49
C HIS A 24 -16.05 20.61 6.14
N ARG A 25 -15.18 21.54 5.72
CA ARG A 25 -13.87 21.74 6.34
C ARG A 25 -13.98 22.02 7.83
N ARG A 26 -14.87 22.93 8.24
CA ARG A 26 -15.10 23.27 9.65
C ARG A 26 -15.65 22.09 10.44
N THR A 27 -16.54 21.29 9.85
CA THR A 27 -17.08 20.08 10.46
C THR A 27 -15.98 19.03 10.68
N CYS A 28 -15.14 18.78 9.67
CA CYS A 28 -13.98 17.87 9.81
C CYS A 28 -13.00 18.34 10.90
N ILE A 29 -12.68 19.64 10.94
CA ILE A 29 -11.81 20.22 11.98
C ILE A 29 -12.43 20.09 13.37
N ALA A 30 -13.74 20.34 13.49
CA ALA A 30 -14.48 20.18 14.75
C ALA A 30 -14.51 18.72 15.24
N LEU A 31 -14.49 17.76 14.32
CA LEU A 31 -14.33 16.32 14.63
C LEU A 31 -12.88 15.94 14.97
N GLY A 32 -11.92 16.87 14.94
CA GLY A 32 -10.51 16.64 15.25
C GLY A 32 -9.65 16.21 14.05
N LEU A 33 -10.19 16.22 12.83
CA LEU A 33 -9.47 15.85 11.62
C LEU A 33 -8.68 17.06 11.09
N LYS A 34 -7.35 16.98 11.13
CA LYS A 34 -6.45 18.11 10.79
C LYS A 34 -6.06 18.15 9.31
N GLY A 35 -6.53 17.18 8.51
CA GLY A 35 -6.32 17.15 7.06
C GLY A 35 -5.29 16.13 6.56
N LYS A 36 -4.70 15.34 7.47
CA LYS A 36 -3.86 14.20 7.09
C LYS A 36 -4.75 13.03 6.66
N ILE A 37 -4.60 12.58 5.42
CA ILE A 37 -5.32 11.41 4.90
C ILE A 37 -4.89 10.18 5.71
N GLY A 38 -5.84 9.32 6.05
CA GLY A 38 -5.64 8.16 6.92
C GLY A 38 -5.59 8.49 8.42
N GLN A 39 -5.76 9.76 8.82
CA GLN A 39 -5.90 10.10 10.22
C GLN A 39 -7.21 9.50 10.77
N THR A 40 -7.10 8.70 11.84
CA THR A 40 -8.24 8.20 12.61
C THR A 40 -8.40 8.99 13.90
N VAL A 41 -9.64 9.34 14.26
CA VAL A 41 -9.99 9.94 15.55
C VAL A 41 -11.03 9.07 16.25
N HIS A 42 -10.85 8.87 17.55
CA HIS A 42 -11.78 8.16 18.43
C HIS A 42 -12.79 9.16 19.02
N LEU A 43 -14.08 8.89 18.85
CA LEU A 43 -15.16 9.77 19.26
C LEU A 43 -16.26 8.99 20.00
N PRO A 44 -16.90 9.61 21.01
CA PRO A 44 -18.06 9.00 21.64
C PRO A 44 -19.25 8.94 20.67
N ASN A 45 -20.05 7.88 20.77
CA ASN A 45 -21.23 7.71 19.92
C ASN A 45 -22.42 8.53 20.44
N ASN A 46 -22.39 9.82 20.12
CA ASN A 46 -23.46 10.76 20.42
C ASN A 46 -24.23 11.14 19.14
N VAL A 47 -25.52 11.45 19.26
CA VAL A 47 -26.38 11.85 18.13
C VAL A 47 -25.81 13.06 17.37
N THR A 48 -25.28 14.04 18.09
CA THR A 48 -24.65 15.24 17.50
C THR A 48 -23.43 14.89 16.64
N ILE A 49 -22.60 13.95 17.12
CA ILE A 49 -21.42 13.48 16.39
C ILE A 49 -21.85 12.69 15.15
N ARG A 50 -22.84 11.81 15.28
CA ARG A 50 -23.42 11.06 14.14
C ARG A 50 -23.93 11.98 13.04
N LYS A 51 -24.74 12.98 13.38
CA LYS A 51 -25.23 13.98 12.42
C LYS A 51 -24.10 14.79 11.78
N SER A 52 -23.03 15.05 12.53
CA SER A 52 -21.85 15.75 11.99
C SER A 52 -21.09 14.87 11.00
N ILE A 53 -20.92 13.59 11.31
CA ILE A 53 -20.30 12.59 10.42
C ILE A 53 -21.15 12.41 9.15
N GLU A 54 -22.47 12.33 9.28
CA GLU A 54 -23.39 12.17 8.15
C GLU A 54 -23.20 13.28 7.09
N LYS A 55 -23.04 14.53 7.54
CA LYS A 55 -22.74 15.68 6.66
C LYS A 55 -21.43 15.54 5.88
N VAL A 56 -20.45 14.81 6.41
CA VAL A 56 -19.13 14.64 5.79
C VAL A 56 -18.86 13.19 5.39
N ARG A 57 -19.88 12.33 5.31
CA ARG A 57 -19.77 10.88 5.04
C ARG A 57 -19.02 10.55 3.74
N PHE A 58 -19.03 11.45 2.77
CA PHE A 58 -18.28 11.26 1.51
C PHE A 58 -16.77 11.47 1.65
N LEU A 59 -16.29 12.07 2.76
CA LEU A 59 -14.87 12.30 3.06
C LEU A 59 -14.29 11.32 4.06
N VAL A 60 -15.13 10.75 4.93
CA VAL A 60 -14.70 9.94 6.08
C VAL A 60 -15.32 8.55 6.03
N ASP A 61 -14.57 7.58 6.51
CA ASP A 61 -15.10 6.26 6.84
C ASP A 61 -15.34 6.20 8.35
N CYS A 62 -16.43 5.57 8.76
CA CYS A 62 -16.82 5.44 10.16
C CYS A 62 -16.98 3.97 10.50
N GLU A 63 -16.31 3.54 11.56
CA GLU A 63 -16.31 2.17 12.06
C GLU A 63 -16.73 2.17 13.53
N ILE A 64 -17.42 1.12 13.95
CA ILE A 64 -17.68 0.86 15.36
C ILE A 64 -16.48 0.11 15.95
N SER A 65 -16.24 0.27 17.26
CA SER A 65 -15.10 -0.35 17.96
C SER A 65 -14.90 -1.85 17.66
N HIS A 66 -15.95 -2.66 17.78
CA HIS A 66 -15.87 -4.11 17.58
C HIS A 66 -15.60 -4.50 16.12
N GLU A 67 -16.14 -3.74 15.16
CA GLU A 67 -15.88 -3.96 13.72
C GLU A 67 -14.41 -3.68 13.39
N ARG A 68 -13.85 -2.63 14.00
CA ARG A 68 -12.44 -2.28 13.82
C ARG A 68 -11.53 -3.34 14.41
N GLU A 69 -11.84 -3.84 15.61
CA GLU A 69 -11.09 -4.93 16.24
C GLU A 69 -11.11 -6.19 15.39
N ALA A 70 -12.27 -6.56 14.84
CA ALA A 70 -12.39 -7.69 13.92
C ALA A 70 -11.54 -7.50 12.65
N ARG A 71 -11.57 -6.30 12.04
CA ARG A 71 -10.72 -6.01 10.87
C ARG A 71 -9.23 -6.09 11.20
N LEU A 72 -8.81 -5.49 12.33
CA LEU A 72 -7.41 -5.50 12.74
C LEU A 72 -6.93 -6.93 13.07
N ALA A 73 -7.79 -7.77 13.65
CA ALA A 73 -7.50 -9.18 13.86
C ALA A 73 -7.31 -9.92 12.53
N ALA A 74 -8.20 -9.72 11.56
CA ALA A 74 -8.09 -10.30 10.22
C ALA A 74 -6.85 -9.81 9.46
N GLU A 75 -6.51 -8.52 9.55
CA GLU A 75 -5.30 -7.96 8.94
C GLU A 75 -4.02 -8.56 9.58
N LYS A 76 -4.03 -8.76 10.90
CA LYS A 76 -2.92 -9.39 11.63
C LYS A 76 -2.74 -10.85 11.20
N GLU A 77 -3.83 -11.59 11.06
CA GLU A 77 -3.82 -12.97 10.58
C GLU A 77 -3.35 -13.06 9.12
N ALA A 78 -3.86 -12.19 8.24
CA ALA A 78 -3.46 -12.15 6.84
C ALA A 78 -1.98 -11.79 6.63
N LYS A 79 -1.43 -10.96 7.53
CA LYS A 79 0.00 -10.58 7.54
C LYS A 79 0.89 -11.64 8.19
N ALA A 80 0.32 -12.63 8.87
CA ALA A 80 1.10 -13.71 9.44
C ALA A 80 1.87 -14.45 8.32
N PRO A 81 3.13 -14.85 8.57
CA PRO A 81 3.94 -15.53 7.57
C PRO A 81 3.27 -16.84 7.16
N ARG A 82 3.07 -17.00 5.85
CA ARG A 82 2.56 -18.25 5.27
C ARG A 82 3.66 -19.30 5.26
N PRO A 83 3.32 -20.60 5.28
CA PRO A 83 4.31 -21.66 5.14
C PRO A 83 5.09 -21.50 3.82
N THR A 84 6.38 -21.77 3.86
CA THR A 84 7.26 -21.69 2.70
C THR A 84 6.82 -22.67 1.62
N VAL A 85 6.61 -22.18 0.40
CA VAL A 85 6.28 -23.02 -0.75
C VAL A 85 7.58 -23.46 -1.43
N VAL A 86 7.82 -24.77 -1.46
CA VAL A 86 8.97 -25.35 -2.17
C VAL A 86 8.55 -25.69 -3.60
N VAL A 87 9.07 -24.97 -4.58
CA VAL A 87 8.86 -25.28 -6.01
C VAL A 87 10.01 -26.16 -6.49
N ARG A 88 9.69 -27.38 -6.94
CA ARG A 88 10.64 -28.29 -7.59
C ARG A 88 10.53 -28.10 -9.09
N HIS A 89 11.53 -27.46 -9.71
CA HIS A 89 11.61 -27.36 -11.16
C HIS A 89 12.08 -28.69 -11.73
N ALA A 90 11.30 -29.29 -12.64
CA ALA A 90 11.76 -30.40 -13.45
C ALA A 90 12.84 -29.88 -14.39
N VAL A 91 14.09 -30.30 -14.19
CA VAL A 91 15.19 -30.00 -15.09
C VAL A 91 15.13 -30.97 -16.26
N GLU A 92 14.17 -30.78 -17.15
CA GLU A 92 14.24 -31.35 -18.50
C GLU A 92 15.16 -30.46 -19.34
N GLY A 93 16.46 -30.45 -19.01
CA GLY A 93 17.44 -29.64 -19.73
C GLY A 93 18.57 -29.11 -18.85
N GLY A 94 19.54 -29.97 -18.54
CA GLY A 94 20.88 -29.60 -18.09
C GLY A 94 20.97 -28.88 -16.75
N SER A 95 21.35 -29.61 -15.70
CA SER A 95 21.91 -29.00 -14.49
C SER A 95 23.19 -28.25 -14.88
N VAL A 96 23.12 -26.92 -15.00
CA VAL A 96 24.33 -26.10 -15.04
C VAL A 96 24.93 -26.23 -13.65
N SER A 97 26.11 -26.87 -13.54
CA SER A 97 26.82 -26.95 -12.27
C SER A 97 26.99 -25.53 -11.72
N SER A 98 26.90 -25.37 -10.40
CA SER A 98 27.08 -24.06 -9.74
C SER A 98 28.40 -23.39 -10.13
N GLU A 99 29.39 -24.18 -10.55
CA GLU A 99 30.68 -23.72 -11.05
C GLU A 99 30.59 -23.17 -12.47
N ALA A 100 29.91 -23.86 -13.40
CA ALA A 100 29.69 -23.37 -14.76
C ALA A 100 28.89 -22.05 -14.78
N PHE A 101 27.91 -21.90 -13.90
CA PHE A 101 27.16 -20.64 -13.76
C PHE A 101 28.03 -19.51 -13.19
N ARG A 102 28.87 -19.81 -12.19
CA ARG A 102 29.84 -18.85 -11.63
C ARG A 102 30.90 -18.42 -12.64
N GLU A 103 31.37 -19.34 -13.48
CA GLU A 103 32.30 -19.02 -14.57
C GLU A 103 31.66 -18.16 -15.65
N LEU A 104 30.41 -18.45 -16.02
CA LEU A 104 29.67 -17.68 -17.02
C LEU A 104 29.42 -16.22 -16.56
N LEU A 105 29.18 -16.04 -15.26
CA LEU A 105 29.09 -14.70 -14.64
C LEU A 105 30.43 -13.96 -14.62
N LYS A 106 31.55 -14.65 -14.36
CA LYS A 106 32.90 -14.05 -14.44
C LYS A 106 33.23 -13.60 -15.87
N LYS A 107 32.90 -14.42 -16.87
CA LYS A 107 33.12 -14.12 -18.31
C LYS A 107 32.36 -12.88 -18.77
N ARG A 108 31.08 -12.74 -18.37
CA ARG A 108 30.27 -11.54 -18.68
C ARG A 108 30.84 -10.26 -18.05
N ARG A 109 31.46 -10.36 -16.87
CA ARG A 109 32.09 -9.22 -16.18
C ARG A 109 33.32 -8.72 -16.93
N THR A 110 34.15 -9.64 -17.43
CA THR A 110 35.34 -9.31 -18.23
C THR A 110 35.01 -8.81 -19.64
N ASP A 111 33.90 -9.24 -20.22
CA ASP A 111 33.46 -8.79 -21.54
C ASP A 111 32.84 -7.38 -21.49
N ALA A 112 32.17 -7.02 -20.39
CA ALA A 112 31.70 -5.66 -20.13
C ALA A 112 32.86 -4.65 -19.99
N GLU A 113 34.01 -5.10 -19.47
CA GLU A 113 35.23 -4.27 -19.34
C GLU A 113 36.03 -4.15 -20.65
N ARG A 114 35.70 -4.94 -21.69
CA ARG A 114 36.38 -4.93 -23.00
C ARG A 114 35.65 -4.15 -24.10
N LEU A 115 34.42 -3.71 -23.86
CA LEU A 115 33.70 -2.84 -24.78
C LEU A 115 34.32 -1.44 -24.73
N SER A 116 34.86 -0.96 -25.85
CA SER A 116 35.38 0.40 -25.91
C SER A 116 34.24 1.40 -25.66
N PRO A 117 34.51 2.59 -25.10
CA PRO A 117 33.48 3.60 -24.83
C PRO A 117 32.58 3.92 -26.04
N ALA A 118 33.09 3.75 -27.27
CA ALA A 118 32.35 3.93 -28.51
C ALA A 118 31.24 2.87 -28.74
N GLN A 119 31.42 1.64 -28.24
CA GLN A 119 30.43 0.56 -28.38
C GLN A 119 29.33 0.63 -27.32
N HIS A 120 29.65 1.15 -26.13
CA HIS A 120 28.67 1.37 -25.05
C HIS A 120 27.60 2.40 -25.44
N ASN A 121 27.98 3.46 -26.18
CA ASN A 121 27.05 4.49 -26.67
C ASN A 121 26.14 4.03 -27.82
N ARG A 122 26.56 3.01 -28.59
CA ARG A 122 25.76 2.45 -29.69
C ARG A 122 24.66 1.51 -29.18
N ALA A 123 24.90 0.79 -28.10
CA ALA A 123 23.90 -0.08 -27.47
C ALA A 123 22.77 0.70 -26.78
N PHE A 124 23.06 1.90 -26.22
CA PHE A 124 22.04 2.74 -25.60
C PHE A 124 21.12 3.42 -26.61
N THR A 125 21.62 3.77 -27.80
CA THR A 125 20.82 4.44 -28.84
C THR A 125 19.87 3.49 -29.57
N THR A 126 20.16 2.19 -29.64
CA THR A 126 19.26 1.22 -30.32
C THR A 126 18.04 0.84 -29.48
N PHE A 127 18.13 0.93 -28.15
CA PHE A 127 16.99 0.61 -27.27
C PHE A 127 15.93 1.72 -27.29
N ALA A 128 16.35 2.98 -27.40
CA ALA A 128 15.45 4.15 -27.42
C ALA A 128 14.59 4.26 -28.70
N SER A 129 15.01 3.65 -29.81
CA SER A 129 14.26 3.65 -31.09
C SER A 129 13.35 2.44 -31.27
N SER A 130 13.32 1.50 -30.31
CA SER A 130 12.54 0.24 -30.41
C SER A 130 11.29 0.21 -29.53
N VAL A 131 11.00 1.29 -28.80
CA VAL A 131 9.75 1.46 -28.05
C VAL A 131 8.76 2.20 -28.95
N PRO A 132 7.76 1.52 -29.53
CA PRO A 132 6.68 2.23 -30.23
C PRO A 132 5.89 3.05 -29.19
N LEU A 133 5.58 4.30 -29.55
CA LEU A 133 4.60 5.14 -28.86
C LEU A 133 3.19 4.53 -28.97
#